data_AF-A0AB73QNK9-F1
#
_entry.id   AF-A0AB73QNK9-F1
#
_cell.length_a   1.000
_cell.length_b   1.000
_cell.length_c   1.000
_cell.angle_alpha   90.00
_cell.angle_beta   90.00
_cell.angle_gamma   90.00
#
_symmetry.space_group_name_H-M   'P 1'
#
loop_
_entity.id
_entity.type
_entity.pdbx_description
1 polymer ?
#
loop_
_entity_poly.entity_id
_entity_poly.type
_entity_poly.pdbx_seq_one_letter_code
_entity_poly.pdbx_strand_id
1 'polypeptide(L)'
;MSLVTKQEPTCSDYWKSSLPSSVRAFFLPGGDMSNALQISIIKTDAGKCFITDCTAKDGYHYQYHQSKIADLLFDGVKPKASFHKNWFEIEHYPEKVERIISGERINVRYELKDAELESKKYPLTLSYNERDAVDEDIRGSLYEYKYDTAPDYTSPVDVEFTLVCEVENFRDAPEFNYSAIRQVEFREERYVVKNINVKHSLVDCIIIPEPLRANSHCEISSKEMYDIVRQHVKDNIDNKLARITSDYAFCFSVKKIIPLLKPHTYSYQDIFARTKKQRAKLHFKTDKVKEIEIFQMTHDQENYKGYTAIKGFKANNEWELKEMIDNFLTTLMDTIHAPIEQCSCCGGTGYTQDIK
;
A
#
# COMPACT_ATOMS: atom_id res chain seq x y z
N MET A 1 -43.36 27.52 44.07
CA MET A 1 -42.90 27.49 42.67
C MET A 1 -41.41 27.74 42.66
N SER A 2 -40.63 26.67 42.78
CA SER A 2 -39.16 26.70 42.81
C SER A 2 -38.65 26.29 41.44
N LEU A 3 -37.98 27.22 40.76
CA LEU A 3 -37.36 27.04 39.45
C LEU A 3 -36.18 26.06 39.57
N VAL A 4 -36.28 24.92 38.89
CA VAL A 4 -35.18 23.97 38.68
C VAL A 4 -34.38 24.46 37.48
N THR A 5 -33.17 24.96 37.73
CA THR A 5 -32.19 25.24 36.69
C THR A 5 -31.58 23.93 36.19
N LYS A 6 -31.80 23.61 34.91
CA LYS A 6 -31.09 22.53 34.21
C LYS A 6 -29.61 22.89 34.13
N GLN A 7 -28.78 22.05 34.71
CA GLN A 7 -27.33 22.11 34.60
C GLN A 7 -26.94 21.52 33.24
N GLU A 8 -26.29 22.33 32.40
CA GLU A 8 -25.72 21.86 31.12
C GLU A 8 -24.55 20.90 31.39
N PRO A 9 -24.42 19.80 30.62
CA PRO A 9 -23.32 18.86 30.79
C PRO A 9 -22.01 19.53 30.39
N THR A 10 -20.99 19.36 31.22
CA THR A 10 -19.67 19.92 30.98
C THR A 10 -18.84 19.01 30.08
N CYS A 11 -17.81 19.58 29.45
CA CYS A 11 -16.90 18.93 28.50
C CYS A 11 -16.37 17.56 28.97
N SER A 12 -16.32 17.31 30.29
CA SER A 12 -16.02 16.01 30.93
C SER A 12 -16.89 14.84 30.44
N ASP A 13 -18.16 15.09 30.12
CA ASP A 13 -19.13 14.04 29.84
C ASP A 13 -19.01 13.47 28.42
N TYR A 14 -18.29 14.16 27.52
CA TYR A 14 -17.98 13.69 26.17
C TYR A 14 -16.77 12.73 26.11
N TRP A 15 -15.93 12.67 27.16
CA TRP A 15 -14.71 11.85 27.15
C TRP A 15 -14.93 10.40 27.57
N LYS A 16 -16.05 10.07 28.20
CA LYS A 16 -16.34 8.71 28.67
C LYS A 16 -17.03 7.83 27.63
N SER A 17 -17.43 8.38 26.48
CA SER A 17 -18.21 7.66 25.46
C SER A 17 -17.44 7.30 24.19
N SER A 18 -16.17 7.71 24.04
CA SER A 18 -15.37 7.50 22.82
C SER A 18 -14.17 6.56 22.98
N LEU A 19 -14.02 5.92 24.13
CA LEU A 19 -13.01 4.88 24.36
C LEU A 19 -13.68 3.50 24.37
N PRO A 20 -13.15 2.48 23.68
CA PRO A 20 -13.38 1.11 24.12
C PRO A 20 -12.84 0.98 25.55
N SER A 21 -13.60 0.33 26.42
CA SER A 21 -13.37 0.22 27.88
C SER A 21 -12.03 -0.43 28.28
N SER A 22 -11.20 -0.85 27.32
CA SER A 22 -10.03 -1.72 27.50
C SER A 22 -8.67 -1.06 27.30
N VAL A 23 -8.56 0.23 26.96
CA VAL A 23 -7.23 0.86 26.70
C VAL A 23 -6.84 1.81 27.84
N ARG A 24 -5.82 1.42 28.63
CA ARG A 24 -5.15 2.31 29.60
C ARG A 24 -3.77 2.72 29.06
N ALA A 25 -3.64 3.98 28.65
CA ALA A 25 -2.36 4.55 28.24
C ALA A 25 -1.57 5.07 29.45
N PHE A 26 -0.28 4.74 29.53
CA PHE A 26 0.65 5.29 30.50
C PHE A 26 1.67 6.22 29.81
N PHE A 27 1.97 7.36 30.44
CA PHE A 27 3.00 8.30 29.98
C PHE A 27 4.39 7.83 30.39
N LEU A 28 5.35 7.89 29.44
CA LEU A 28 6.75 7.47 29.63
C LEU A 28 7.58 8.55 30.36
N PRO A 29 8.34 8.21 31.42
CA PRO A 29 9.39 9.07 31.96
C PRO A 29 10.71 8.91 31.19
N GLY A 30 11.50 9.98 31.15
CA GLY A 30 12.71 10.09 30.34
C GLY A 30 13.91 9.30 30.87
N GLY A 31 14.55 8.58 29.93
CA GLY A 31 15.98 8.37 29.71
C GLY A 31 16.93 8.19 30.89
N ASP A 32 17.41 6.95 31.07
CA ASP A 32 18.66 6.64 31.75
C ASP A 32 19.62 5.92 30.77
N MET A 33 20.93 6.17 30.89
CA MET A 33 21.95 5.71 29.93
C MET A 33 22.35 4.24 30.18
N SER A 34 21.53 3.31 29.70
CA SER A 34 21.91 1.90 29.49
C SER A 34 22.36 1.70 28.02
N ASN A 35 23.43 0.93 27.79
CA ASN A 35 23.81 0.46 26.43
C ASN A 35 22.84 -0.60 25.89
N ALA A 36 21.77 -0.91 26.65
CA ALA A 36 20.75 -1.87 26.28
C ALA A 36 19.87 -1.31 25.15
N LEU A 37 19.45 -2.19 24.24
CA LEU A 37 18.55 -1.79 23.17
C LEU A 37 17.15 -1.58 23.77
N GLN A 38 16.63 -0.35 23.67
CA GLN A 38 15.27 -0.06 24.11
C GLN A 38 14.26 -0.49 23.04
N ILE A 39 13.33 -1.36 23.42
CA ILE A 39 12.24 -1.84 22.56
C ILE A 39 10.91 -1.55 23.22
N SER A 40 10.04 -0.83 22.51
CA SER A 40 8.64 -0.66 22.90
C SER A 40 7.82 -1.87 22.45
N ILE A 41 6.98 -2.40 23.33
CA ILE A 41 6.15 -3.59 23.06
C ILE A 41 4.67 -3.35 23.38
N ILE A 42 3.80 -3.86 22.52
CA ILE A 42 2.35 -3.92 22.69
C ILE A 42 1.96 -5.39 22.80
N LYS A 43 1.22 -5.74 23.85
CA LYS A 43 0.69 -7.10 24.03
C LYS A 43 -0.75 -7.17 23.58
N THR A 44 -1.11 -8.24 22.87
CA THR A 44 -2.49 -8.54 22.51
C THR A 44 -2.95 -9.84 23.17
N ASP A 45 -4.24 -9.94 23.47
CA ASP A 45 -4.89 -11.13 24.00
C ASP A 45 -4.90 -12.32 23.03
N ALA A 46 -4.73 -12.05 21.74
CA ALA A 46 -4.58 -13.07 20.69
C ALA A 46 -3.26 -13.84 20.74
N GLY A 47 -2.39 -13.56 21.71
CA GLY A 47 -1.04 -14.13 21.77
C GLY A 47 -0.24 -13.69 20.54
N LYS A 48 -0.24 -12.38 20.28
CA LYS A 48 0.67 -11.69 19.35
C LYS A 48 1.20 -10.44 20.06
N CYS A 49 2.44 -10.06 19.79
CA CYS A 49 2.97 -8.79 20.26
C CYS A 49 3.51 -7.96 19.10
N PHE A 50 3.40 -6.64 19.23
CA PHE A 50 4.01 -5.71 18.29
C PHE A 50 5.18 -5.01 18.96
N ILE A 51 6.31 -4.92 18.27
CA ILE A 51 7.54 -4.32 18.79
C ILE A 51 8.08 -3.24 17.86
N THR A 52 8.70 -2.22 18.46
CA THR A 52 9.42 -1.17 17.73
C THR A 52 10.59 -0.63 18.55
N ASP A 53 11.68 -0.28 17.88
CA ASP A 53 12.83 0.44 18.43
C ASP A 53 12.85 1.90 17.94
N CYS A 54 11.80 2.34 17.24
CA CYS A 54 11.68 3.70 16.74
C CYS A 54 10.88 4.55 17.73
N THR A 55 11.48 5.65 18.20
CA THR A 55 10.83 6.61 19.10
C THR A 55 10.15 7.76 18.36
N ALA A 56 10.44 7.94 17.07
CA ALA A 56 9.83 8.96 16.23
C ALA A 56 8.46 8.50 15.72
N LYS A 57 7.49 9.43 15.63
CA LYS A 57 6.15 9.17 15.06
C LYS A 57 6.05 9.57 13.58
N ASP A 58 6.86 10.53 13.14
CA ASP A 58 6.88 11.04 11.77
C ASP A 58 8.22 11.72 11.41
N GLY A 59 8.32 12.25 10.19
CA GLY A 59 9.47 13.01 9.73
C GLY A 59 10.67 12.17 9.27
N TYR A 60 11.82 12.83 9.13
CA TYR A 60 13.04 12.23 8.58
C TYR A 60 13.51 11.03 9.40
N HIS A 61 13.51 11.15 10.73
CA HIS A 61 13.96 10.08 11.62
C HIS A 61 13.07 8.83 11.53
N TYR A 62 11.75 8.99 11.39
CA TYR A 62 10.85 7.86 11.16
C TYR A 62 11.03 7.23 9.77
N GLN A 63 11.20 8.06 8.74
CA GLN A 63 11.33 7.61 7.35
C GLN A 63 12.66 6.91 7.04
N TYR A 64 13.75 7.29 7.71
CA TYR A 64 15.08 6.71 7.46
C TYR A 64 15.59 5.90 8.65
N HIS A 65 14.70 5.52 9.58
CA HIS A 65 15.04 4.66 10.70
C HIS A 65 15.54 3.30 10.19
N GLN A 66 16.71 2.89 10.69
CA GLN A 66 17.26 1.56 10.46
C GLN A 66 17.02 0.76 11.74
N SER A 67 15.93 -0.02 11.74
CA SER A 67 15.58 -0.83 12.90
C SER A 67 16.59 -1.95 13.09
N LYS A 68 17.11 -2.07 14.32
CA LYS A 68 18.00 -3.17 14.72
C LYS A 68 17.21 -4.45 15.01
N ILE A 69 15.90 -4.33 15.21
CA ILE A 69 14.99 -5.44 15.52
C ILE A 69 14.97 -6.49 14.40
N ALA A 70 15.08 -6.07 13.14
CA ALA A 70 15.03 -6.98 11.98
C ALA A 70 16.16 -8.03 11.97
N ASP A 71 17.30 -7.72 12.60
CA ASP A 71 18.47 -8.60 12.67
C ASP A 71 18.50 -9.46 13.95
N LEU A 72 17.51 -9.30 14.83
CA LEU A 72 17.39 -10.04 16.08
C LEU A 72 16.48 -11.27 15.93
N LEU A 73 16.71 -12.23 16.82
CA LEU A 73 15.88 -13.40 17.05
C LEU A 73 15.18 -13.22 18.40
N PHE A 74 13.87 -13.36 18.40
CA PHE A 74 13.02 -13.38 19.58
C PHE A 74 12.61 -14.84 19.80
N ASP A 75 13.16 -15.46 20.84
CA ASP A 75 13.01 -16.90 21.13
C ASP A 75 13.35 -17.81 19.95
N GLY A 76 14.41 -17.46 19.22
CA GLY A 76 14.89 -18.19 18.04
C GLY A 76 14.13 -17.89 16.74
N VAL A 77 13.10 -17.05 16.78
CA VAL A 77 12.27 -16.69 15.61
C VAL A 77 12.55 -15.25 15.18
N LYS A 78 12.64 -15.04 13.86
CA LYS A 78 12.76 -13.68 13.30
C LYS A 78 11.43 -12.95 13.36
N PRO A 79 11.43 -11.66 13.73
CA PRO A 79 10.21 -10.88 13.78
C PRO A 79 9.68 -10.63 12.36
N LYS A 80 8.36 -10.62 12.20
CA LYS A 80 7.70 -10.38 10.91
C LYS A 80 7.41 -8.90 10.74
N ALA A 81 7.66 -8.32 9.57
CA ALA A 81 7.29 -6.92 9.32
C ALA A 81 5.76 -6.77 9.30
N SER A 82 5.23 -5.80 10.04
CA SER A 82 3.81 -5.44 10.01
C SER A 82 3.46 -4.56 8.80
N PHE A 83 2.19 -4.17 8.67
CA PHE A 83 1.77 -3.18 7.66
C PHE A 83 2.35 -1.78 7.90
N HIS A 84 2.76 -1.48 9.14
CA HIS A 84 3.29 -0.18 9.53
C HIS A 84 4.81 -0.18 9.55
N LYS A 85 5.39 0.94 9.14
CA LYS A 85 6.83 1.09 9.07
C LYS A 85 7.42 1.09 10.49
N ASN A 86 8.57 0.45 10.66
CA ASN A 86 9.29 0.32 11.93
C ASN A 86 8.56 -0.50 13.02
N TRP A 87 7.43 -1.15 12.69
CA TRP A 87 6.72 -2.05 13.59
C TRP A 87 6.83 -3.48 13.11
N PHE A 88 7.13 -4.38 14.03
CA PHE A 88 7.26 -5.81 13.77
C PHE A 88 6.33 -6.62 14.67
N GLU A 89 5.91 -7.77 14.15
CA GLU A 89 5.08 -8.76 14.81
C GLU A 89 5.95 -9.90 15.34
N ILE A 90 5.68 -10.31 16.58
CA ILE A 90 6.22 -11.51 17.20
C ILE A 90 5.07 -12.32 17.80
N GLU A 91 5.26 -13.64 17.92
CA GLU A 91 4.22 -14.54 18.39
C GLU A 91 3.92 -14.30 19.87
N HIS A 92 4.90 -14.26 20.75
CA HIS A 92 4.65 -14.05 22.18
C HIS A 92 5.58 -13.03 22.79
N TYR A 93 5.32 -12.70 24.05
CA TYR A 93 6.24 -11.87 24.82
C TYR A 93 7.58 -12.61 24.93
N PRO A 94 8.69 -11.98 24.53
CA PRO A 94 9.92 -12.72 24.35
C PRO A 94 10.60 -13.02 25.68
N GLU A 95 11.10 -14.25 25.84
CA GLU A 95 11.93 -14.62 27.01
C GLU A 95 13.42 -14.40 26.73
N LYS A 96 13.83 -14.60 25.48
CA LYS A 96 15.21 -14.48 25.02
C LYS A 96 15.29 -13.65 23.75
N VAL A 97 16.28 -12.75 23.72
CA VAL A 97 16.64 -12.00 22.51
C VAL A 97 18.09 -12.32 22.16
N GLU A 98 18.29 -12.79 20.94
CA GLU A 98 19.59 -13.19 20.42
C GLU A 98 19.87 -12.51 19.08
N ARG A 99 21.14 -12.41 18.72
CA ARG A 99 21.57 -12.02 17.37
C ARG A 99 22.41 -13.12 16.76
N ILE A 100 22.31 -13.28 15.44
CA ILE A 100 23.18 -14.18 14.69
C ILE A 100 24.47 -13.44 14.42
N ILE A 101 25.59 -14.00 14.86
CA ILE A 101 26.93 -13.53 14.52
C ILE A 101 27.48 -14.47 13.46
N SER A 102 27.88 -13.90 12.33
CA SER A 102 28.51 -14.67 11.26
C SER A 102 29.80 -15.30 11.76
N GLY A 103 30.00 -16.57 11.44
CA GLY A 103 31.20 -17.29 11.84
C GLY A 103 32.47 -16.60 11.34
N GLU A 104 33.53 -16.67 12.14
CA GLU A 104 34.82 -16.10 11.76
C GLU A 104 35.38 -16.80 10.51
N ARG A 105 36.22 -16.07 9.75
CA ARG A 105 36.92 -16.67 8.61
C ARG A 105 38.06 -17.54 9.14
N ILE A 106 37.98 -18.83 8.86
CA ILE A 106 38.97 -19.85 9.23
C ILE A 106 39.72 -20.29 7.95
N ASN A 107 40.92 -20.85 8.09
CA ASN A 107 41.71 -21.39 6.97
C ASN A 107 41.94 -20.40 5.81
N VAL A 108 42.27 -19.15 6.16
CA VAL A 108 42.62 -18.13 5.18
C VAL A 108 43.89 -18.54 4.44
N ARG A 109 43.79 -18.72 3.13
CA ARG A 109 44.87 -19.22 2.27
C ARG A 109 44.78 -18.63 0.87
N TYR A 110 45.91 -18.65 0.19
CA TYR A 110 46.03 -18.33 -1.23
C TYR A 110 46.21 -19.66 -1.96
N GLU A 111 45.27 -19.99 -2.85
CA GLU A 111 45.35 -21.18 -3.72
C GLU A 111 45.83 -20.77 -5.11
N LEU A 112 46.76 -21.53 -5.68
CA LEU A 112 47.24 -21.26 -7.03
C LEU A 112 46.09 -21.46 -8.04
N LYS A 113 45.85 -20.47 -8.93
CA LYS A 113 44.76 -20.52 -9.91
C LYS A 113 44.93 -21.67 -10.91
N ASP A 114 46.17 -21.97 -11.23
CA ASP A 114 46.56 -23.05 -12.13
C ASP A 114 47.47 -24.02 -11.38
N ALA A 115 46.94 -25.21 -11.09
CA ALA A 115 47.65 -26.25 -10.34
C ALA A 115 48.88 -26.78 -11.11
N GLU A 116 48.97 -26.60 -12.43
CA GLU A 116 50.11 -27.06 -13.23
C GLU A 116 51.36 -26.19 -13.03
N LEU A 117 51.21 -24.97 -12.50
CA LEU A 117 52.29 -24.06 -12.18
C LEU A 117 52.94 -24.34 -10.81
N GLU A 118 52.52 -25.43 -10.14
CA GLU A 118 53.07 -25.84 -8.86
C GLU A 118 54.58 -26.07 -8.98
N SER A 119 55.34 -25.39 -8.14
CA SER A 119 56.79 -25.56 -8.07
C SER A 119 57.29 -25.25 -6.67
N LYS A 120 58.56 -25.57 -6.38
CA LYS A 120 59.19 -25.16 -5.11
C LYS A 120 59.14 -23.64 -4.86
N LYS A 121 58.97 -22.82 -5.90
CA LYS A 121 58.82 -21.36 -5.79
C LYS A 121 57.35 -20.92 -5.68
N TYR A 122 56.42 -21.74 -6.17
CA TYR A 122 54.98 -21.46 -6.21
C TYR A 122 54.22 -22.65 -5.63
N PRO A 123 54.07 -22.73 -4.28
CA PRO A 123 53.32 -23.81 -3.66
C PRO A 123 51.84 -23.79 -4.07
N LEU A 124 51.18 -24.96 -4.07
CA LEU A 124 49.76 -25.07 -4.41
C LEU A 124 48.86 -24.24 -3.48
N THR A 125 49.23 -24.21 -2.19
CA THR A 125 48.54 -23.47 -1.13
C THR A 125 49.56 -22.67 -0.33
N LEU A 126 49.31 -21.38 -0.16
CA LEU A 126 50.12 -20.48 0.65
C LEU A 126 49.27 -19.99 1.83
N SER A 127 49.73 -20.22 3.06
CA SER A 127 49.04 -19.72 4.25
C SER A 127 49.04 -18.19 4.27
N TYR A 128 48.00 -17.58 4.84
CA TYR A 128 47.92 -16.12 4.96
C TYR A 128 49.13 -15.51 5.69
N ASN A 129 49.70 -16.20 6.68
CA ASN A 129 50.87 -15.72 7.42
C ASN A 129 52.18 -15.80 6.62
N GLU A 130 52.20 -16.61 5.56
CA GLU A 130 53.36 -16.83 4.69
C GLU A 130 53.26 -16.00 3.40
N ARG A 131 52.24 -15.14 3.30
CA ARG A 131 51.92 -14.36 2.11
C ARG A 131 53.03 -13.41 1.66
N ASP A 132 53.92 -13.02 2.57
CA ASP A 132 55.01 -12.08 2.31
C ASP A 132 56.26 -12.79 1.78
N ALA A 133 56.26 -14.13 1.76
CA ALA A 133 57.31 -14.93 1.12
C ALA A 133 57.24 -14.90 -0.42
N VAL A 134 56.10 -14.49 -0.97
CA VAL A 134 55.86 -14.33 -2.40
C VAL A 134 55.59 -12.86 -2.69
N ASP A 135 56.22 -12.33 -3.74
CA ASP A 135 56.03 -10.95 -4.17
C ASP A 135 54.54 -10.65 -4.40
N GLU A 136 54.09 -9.47 -4.01
CA GLU A 136 52.69 -9.06 -4.07
C GLU A 136 52.12 -9.09 -5.49
N ASP A 137 52.92 -8.72 -6.49
CA ASP A 137 52.52 -8.73 -7.91
C ASP A 137 52.29 -10.16 -8.41
N ILE A 138 53.12 -11.10 -7.93
CA ILE A 138 53.02 -12.52 -8.25
C ILE A 138 51.84 -13.15 -7.52
N ARG A 139 51.64 -12.79 -6.24
CA ARG A 139 50.52 -13.26 -5.42
C ARG A 139 49.17 -12.85 -6.02
N GLY A 140 49.02 -11.58 -6.43
CA GLY A 140 47.78 -11.09 -7.05
C GLY A 140 47.49 -11.71 -8.43
N SER A 141 48.55 -12.06 -9.17
CA SER A 141 48.43 -12.63 -10.51
C SER A 141 48.13 -14.14 -10.48
N LEU A 142 48.93 -14.92 -9.74
CA LEU A 142 48.92 -16.39 -9.79
C LEU A 142 48.01 -17.06 -8.75
N TYR A 143 47.69 -16.38 -7.65
CA TYR A 143 46.91 -16.98 -6.57
C TYR A 143 45.53 -16.35 -6.43
N GLU A 144 44.58 -17.15 -5.92
CA GLU A 144 43.25 -16.76 -5.52
C GLU A 144 43.12 -16.81 -4.00
N TYR A 145 42.58 -15.75 -3.42
CA TYR A 145 42.35 -15.67 -1.97
C TYR A 145 41.10 -16.46 -1.60
N LYS A 146 41.26 -17.51 -0.79
CA LYS A 146 40.17 -18.36 -0.28
C LYS A 146 40.20 -18.45 1.23
N TYR A 147 39.02 -18.65 1.79
CA TYR A 147 38.83 -18.87 3.22
C TYR A 147 37.61 -19.75 3.42
N ASP A 148 37.61 -20.50 4.51
CA ASP A 148 36.44 -21.22 4.98
C ASP A 148 35.74 -20.32 6.02
N THR A 149 34.42 -20.37 6.12
CA THR A 149 33.67 -19.61 7.15
C THR A 149 33.23 -20.59 8.22
N ALA A 150 33.49 -20.29 9.49
CA ALA A 150 32.93 -21.05 10.60
C ALA A 150 31.39 -21.04 10.54
N PRO A 151 30.70 -22.03 11.13
CA PRO A 151 29.26 -21.94 11.26
C PRO A 151 28.86 -20.73 12.12
N ASP A 152 27.75 -20.10 11.76
CA ASP A 152 27.19 -18.98 12.51
C ASP A 152 26.78 -19.42 13.92
N TYR A 153 26.87 -18.50 14.88
CA TYR A 153 26.47 -18.74 16.26
C TYR A 153 25.58 -17.61 16.79
N THR A 154 24.76 -17.91 17.79
CA THR A 154 23.90 -16.92 18.44
C THR A 154 24.59 -16.31 19.66
N SER A 155 24.34 -15.02 19.89
CA SER A 155 24.78 -14.31 21.08
C SER A 155 23.58 -13.62 21.73
N PRO A 156 23.41 -13.69 23.07
CA PRO A 156 22.38 -12.94 23.75
C PRO A 156 22.61 -11.44 23.59
N VAL A 157 21.52 -10.68 23.50
CA VAL A 157 21.52 -9.21 23.42
C VAL A 157 20.77 -8.67 24.62
N ASP A 158 21.36 -7.68 25.29
CA ASP A 158 20.71 -6.99 26.40
C ASP A 158 19.67 -6.00 25.86
N VAL A 159 18.42 -6.23 26.22
CA VAL A 159 17.25 -5.51 25.68
C VAL A 159 16.36 -5.08 26.83
N GLU A 160 15.97 -3.82 26.81
CA GLU A 160 15.02 -3.25 27.76
C GLU A 160 13.65 -3.09 27.09
N PHE A 161 12.67 -3.86 27.57
CA PHE A 161 11.30 -3.80 27.05
C PHE A 161 10.46 -2.78 27.80
N THR A 162 9.96 -1.79 27.06
CA THR A 162 8.98 -0.81 27.55
C THR A 162 7.58 -1.22 27.10
N LEU A 163 6.73 -1.63 28.04
CA LEU A 163 5.33 -1.95 27.73
C LEU A 163 4.53 -0.68 27.44
N VAL A 164 4.03 -0.55 26.21
CA VAL A 164 3.23 0.62 25.77
C VAL A 164 1.78 0.45 26.20
N CYS A 165 1.17 -0.68 25.86
CA CYS A 165 -0.19 -1.02 26.26
C CYS A 165 -0.47 -2.52 26.13
N GLU A 166 -1.55 -2.95 26.78
CA GLU A 166 -2.15 -4.27 26.63
C GLU A 166 -3.53 -4.10 25.98
N VAL A 167 -3.82 -4.92 24.97
CA VAL A 167 -5.04 -4.81 24.17
C VAL A 167 -5.84 -6.08 24.30
N GLU A 168 -7.10 -5.91 24.72
CA GLU A 168 -8.11 -6.96 24.74
C GLU A 168 -8.98 -6.91 23.47
N ASN A 169 -9.47 -8.06 23.03
CA ASN A 169 -10.26 -8.28 21.82
C ASN A 169 -9.55 -7.82 20.53
N PHE A 170 -8.26 -8.13 20.39
CA PHE A 170 -7.51 -7.75 19.21
C PHE A 170 -8.06 -8.42 17.94
N ARG A 171 -8.10 -7.66 16.85
CA ARG A 171 -8.50 -8.12 15.52
C ARG A 171 -7.45 -7.70 14.50
N ASP A 172 -7.02 -8.64 13.67
CA ASP A 172 -6.07 -8.37 12.60
C ASP A 172 -6.67 -7.41 11.57
N ALA A 173 -5.92 -6.37 11.22
CA ALA A 173 -6.34 -5.37 10.22
C ALA A 173 -6.69 -6.04 8.89
N PRO A 174 -7.75 -5.59 8.19
CA PRO A 174 -8.11 -6.13 6.90
C PRO A 174 -7.07 -5.73 5.84
N GLU A 175 -6.76 -6.61 4.89
CA GLU A 175 -5.77 -6.30 3.87
C GLU A 175 -6.34 -5.36 2.79
N PHE A 176 -5.68 -4.22 2.60
CA PHE A 176 -5.93 -3.31 1.47
C PHE A 176 -4.94 -3.60 0.36
N ASN A 177 -5.46 -3.96 -0.81
CA ASN A 177 -4.65 -4.23 -2.00
C ASN A 177 -5.44 -3.81 -3.25
N TYR A 178 -5.57 -2.49 -3.45
CA TYR A 178 -6.27 -1.94 -4.59
C TYR A 178 -5.28 -1.42 -5.63
N SER A 179 -5.39 -1.91 -6.86
CA SER A 179 -4.66 -1.36 -8.00
C SER A 179 -5.22 0.02 -8.34
N ALA A 180 -4.33 1.02 -8.42
CA ALA A 180 -4.66 2.39 -8.74
C ALA A 180 -3.69 2.94 -9.81
N ILE A 181 -4.12 3.99 -10.50
CA ILE A 181 -3.32 4.64 -11.53
C ILE A 181 -3.27 6.15 -11.29
N ARG A 182 -2.05 6.69 -11.22
CA ARG A 182 -1.82 8.14 -11.06
C ARG A 182 -1.01 8.68 -12.21
N GLN A 183 -1.18 9.98 -12.48
CA GLN A 183 -0.32 10.68 -13.42
C GLN A 183 0.88 11.27 -12.65
N VAL A 184 2.08 10.90 -13.07
CA VAL A 184 3.33 11.49 -12.61
C VAL A 184 3.96 12.20 -13.80
N GLU A 185 4.01 13.53 -13.73
CA GLU A 185 4.44 14.40 -14.83
C GLU A 185 3.65 14.13 -16.13
N PHE A 186 4.30 13.53 -17.13
CA PHE A 186 3.74 13.22 -18.45
C PHE A 186 3.46 11.72 -18.65
N ARG A 187 3.55 10.90 -17.59
CA ARG A 187 3.38 9.45 -17.67
C ARG A 187 2.35 8.96 -16.65
N GLU A 188 1.70 7.85 -17.00
CA GLU A 188 0.86 7.13 -16.07
C GLU A 188 1.68 6.08 -15.32
N GLU A 189 1.56 6.07 -14.00
CA GLU A 189 2.21 5.11 -13.12
C GLU A 189 1.14 4.31 -12.39
N ARG A 190 1.24 2.97 -12.46
CA ARG A 190 0.43 2.06 -11.65
C ARG A 190 1.04 1.93 -10.27
N TYR A 191 0.19 2.02 -9.25
CA TYR A 191 0.59 1.80 -7.86
C TYR A 191 -0.48 1.00 -7.13
N VAL A 192 -0.16 0.55 -5.93
CA VAL A 192 -1.07 -0.22 -5.07
C VAL A 192 -1.38 0.61 -3.83
N VAL A 193 -2.66 0.81 -3.57
CA VAL A 193 -3.15 1.40 -2.32
C VAL A 193 -3.18 0.29 -1.27
N LYS A 194 -2.38 0.46 -0.22
CA LYS A 194 -2.24 -0.47 0.92
C LYS A 194 -2.77 0.17 2.21
N ASN A 195 -2.76 -0.56 3.32
CA ASN A 195 -3.21 -0.05 4.63
C ASN A 195 -2.50 1.25 5.04
N ILE A 196 -1.23 1.43 4.67
CA ILE A 196 -0.46 2.65 4.95
C ILE A 196 -1.03 3.92 4.30
N ASN A 197 -1.86 3.77 3.25
CA ASN A 197 -2.52 4.89 2.58
C ASN A 197 -3.79 5.34 3.32
N VAL A 198 -4.34 4.49 4.19
CA VAL A 198 -5.52 4.81 4.99
C VAL A 198 -5.14 5.88 6.01
N LYS A 199 -5.89 6.98 6.01
CA LYS A 199 -5.63 8.10 6.92
C LYS A 199 -6.51 7.96 8.15
N HIS A 200 -5.92 8.22 9.32
CA HIS A 200 -6.64 8.27 10.58
C HIS A 200 -6.65 9.69 11.13
N SER A 201 -7.56 9.95 12.07
CA SER A 201 -7.62 11.23 12.78
C SER A 201 -6.30 11.54 13.48
N LEU A 202 -5.90 12.81 13.50
CA LEU A 202 -4.69 13.25 14.22
C LEU A 202 -4.74 12.88 15.71
N VAL A 203 -5.92 12.96 16.32
CA VAL A 203 -6.12 12.58 17.73
C VAL A 203 -5.83 11.10 17.93
N ASP A 204 -6.35 10.24 17.05
CA ASP A 204 -6.10 8.80 17.08
C ASP A 204 -4.62 8.51 16.83
N CYS A 205 -3.97 9.22 15.92
CA CYS A 205 -2.54 9.06 15.67
C CYS A 205 -1.65 9.42 16.88
N ILE A 206 -2.11 10.34 17.74
CA ILE A 206 -1.40 10.74 18.96
C ILE A 206 -1.56 9.68 20.05
N ILE A 207 -2.79 9.17 20.23
CA ILE A 207 -3.19 8.31 21.35
C ILE A 207 -2.95 6.83 21.06
N ILE A 208 -3.28 6.38 19.85
CA ILE A 208 -3.31 4.98 19.45
C ILE A 208 -2.04 4.64 18.65
N PRO A 209 -1.25 3.65 19.12
CA PRO A 209 -0.12 3.13 18.37
C PRO A 209 -0.50 2.61 16.99
N GLU A 210 0.40 2.74 16.02
CA GLU A 210 0.14 2.42 14.61
C GLU A 210 -0.51 1.07 14.36
N PRO A 211 -0.01 -0.06 14.92
CA PRO A 211 -0.58 -1.38 14.65
C PRO A 211 -2.02 -1.57 15.13
N LEU A 212 -2.52 -0.67 15.97
CA LEU A 212 -3.86 -0.74 16.56
C LEU A 212 -4.86 0.21 15.91
N ARG A 213 -4.43 1.04 14.94
CA ARG A 213 -5.27 2.07 14.33
C ARG A 213 -6.36 1.52 13.42
N ALA A 214 -6.28 0.25 13.02
CA ALA A 214 -7.33 -0.38 12.20
C ALA A 214 -8.74 -0.30 12.83
N ASN A 215 -8.82 -0.25 14.17
CA ASN A 215 -10.08 -0.09 14.90
C ASN A 215 -10.56 1.36 15.02
N SER A 216 -9.78 2.35 14.59
CA SER A 216 -10.09 3.75 14.73
C SER A 216 -10.70 4.34 13.46
N HIS A 217 -11.27 5.54 13.60
CA HIS A 217 -11.88 6.23 12.47
C HIS A 217 -10.86 6.47 11.37
N CYS A 218 -11.26 6.13 10.15
CA CYS A 218 -10.37 6.15 9.01
C CYS A 218 -11.03 6.75 7.77
N GLU A 219 -10.20 7.28 6.88
CA GLU A 219 -10.64 7.84 5.60
C GLU A 219 -9.66 7.52 4.48
N ILE A 220 -10.21 7.38 3.28
CA ILE A 220 -9.46 7.35 2.02
C ILE A 220 -9.72 8.64 1.27
N SER A 221 -8.69 9.21 0.64
CA SER A 221 -8.86 10.48 -0.06
C SER A 221 -9.70 10.33 -1.33
N SER A 222 -10.39 11.42 -1.71
CA SER A 222 -11.12 11.49 -2.98
C SER A 222 -10.24 11.15 -4.19
N LYS A 223 -8.96 11.57 -4.15
CA LYS A 223 -8.01 11.31 -5.23
C LYS A 223 -7.63 9.83 -5.32
N GLU A 224 -7.34 9.19 -4.19
CA GLU A 224 -7.06 7.74 -4.17
C GLU A 224 -8.29 6.95 -4.62
N MET A 225 -9.48 7.34 -4.18
CA MET A 225 -10.72 6.69 -4.63
C MET A 225 -10.92 6.84 -6.13
N TYR A 226 -10.68 8.03 -6.69
CA TYR A 226 -10.72 8.27 -8.13
C TYR A 226 -9.74 7.37 -8.89
N ASP A 227 -8.49 7.30 -8.43
CA ASP A 227 -7.43 6.52 -9.07
C ASP A 227 -7.71 5.00 -8.99
N ILE A 228 -8.29 4.51 -7.88
CA ILE A 228 -8.77 3.13 -7.71
C ILE A 228 -9.90 2.83 -8.69
N VAL A 229 -10.96 3.65 -8.69
CA VAL A 229 -12.15 3.41 -9.54
C VAL A 229 -11.76 3.45 -11.01
N ARG A 230 -10.93 4.41 -11.41
CA ARG A 230 -10.44 4.53 -12.78
C ARG A 230 -9.70 3.26 -13.23
N GLN A 231 -8.78 2.75 -12.40
CA GLN A 231 -8.04 1.54 -12.72
C GLN A 231 -8.95 0.30 -12.71
N HIS A 232 -9.85 0.19 -11.72
CA HIS A 232 -10.78 -0.93 -11.60
C HIS A 232 -11.71 -1.04 -12.81
N VAL A 233 -12.25 0.08 -13.30
CA VAL A 233 -13.07 0.10 -14.52
C VAL A 233 -12.24 -0.28 -15.74
N LYS A 234 -11.01 0.24 -15.88
CA LYS A 234 -10.11 -0.11 -17.01
C LYS A 234 -9.82 -1.62 -17.08
N ASP A 235 -9.65 -2.26 -15.93
CA ASP A 235 -9.31 -3.68 -15.87
C ASP A 235 -10.52 -4.61 -16.07
N ASN A 236 -11.74 -4.14 -15.79
CA ASN A 236 -12.94 -5.00 -15.78
C ASN A 236 -14.01 -4.62 -16.82
N ILE A 237 -13.85 -3.55 -17.60
CA ILE A 237 -14.86 -3.12 -18.58
C ILE A 237 -15.01 -4.12 -19.75
N ASP A 238 -16.25 -4.45 -20.10
CA ASP A 238 -16.54 -5.19 -21.34
C ASP A 238 -16.74 -4.20 -22.49
N ASN A 239 -15.76 -4.17 -23.40
CA ASN A 239 -15.74 -3.30 -24.57
C ASN A 239 -16.90 -3.55 -25.57
N LYS A 240 -17.67 -4.64 -25.40
CA LYS A 240 -18.90 -4.88 -26.18
C LYS A 240 -20.09 -4.08 -25.65
N LEU A 241 -20.15 -3.85 -24.34
CA LEU A 241 -21.28 -3.25 -23.65
C LEU A 241 -21.04 -1.77 -23.32
N ALA A 242 -19.79 -1.39 -23.05
CA ALA A 242 -19.43 -0.03 -22.67
C ALA A 242 -18.04 0.35 -23.20
N ARG A 243 -17.79 1.65 -23.34
CA ARG A 243 -16.52 2.21 -23.77
C ARG A 243 -16.16 3.43 -22.93
N ILE A 244 -14.89 3.50 -22.53
CA ILE A 244 -14.33 4.68 -21.88
C ILE A 244 -14.18 5.78 -22.94
N THR A 245 -14.76 6.95 -22.69
CA THR A 245 -14.70 8.11 -23.61
C THR A 245 -13.76 9.20 -23.15
N SER A 246 -13.61 9.36 -21.84
CA SER A 246 -12.62 10.28 -21.25
C SER A 246 -11.80 9.49 -20.23
N ASP A 247 -10.49 9.52 -20.38
CA ASP A 247 -9.55 8.82 -19.52
C ASP A 247 -8.38 9.74 -19.14
N TYR A 248 -8.65 10.72 -18.28
CA TYR A 248 -7.66 11.71 -17.83
C TYR A 248 -7.41 11.60 -16.32
N ALA A 249 -6.36 12.25 -15.82
CA ALA A 249 -6.09 12.30 -14.39
C ALA A 249 -7.10 13.15 -13.58
N PHE A 250 -7.83 14.05 -14.26
CA PHE A 250 -8.79 14.98 -13.67
C PHE A 250 -10.26 14.67 -14.00
N CYS A 251 -10.54 13.91 -15.07
CA CYS A 251 -11.90 13.46 -15.39
C CYS A 251 -11.92 12.10 -16.09
N PHE A 252 -12.97 11.35 -15.79
CA PHE A 252 -13.20 10.01 -16.32
C PHE A 252 -14.67 9.85 -16.72
N SER A 253 -14.94 9.30 -17.90
CA SER A 253 -16.31 9.01 -18.33
C SER A 253 -16.42 7.74 -19.16
N VAL A 254 -17.54 7.05 -18.96
CA VAL A 254 -17.89 5.79 -19.61
C VAL A 254 -19.23 5.95 -20.30
N LYS A 255 -19.29 5.54 -21.56
CA LYS A 255 -20.53 5.45 -22.33
C LYS A 255 -20.91 3.99 -22.57
N LYS A 256 -22.20 3.70 -22.47
CA LYS A 256 -22.80 2.44 -22.90
C LYS A 256 -22.83 2.39 -24.43
N ILE A 257 -22.58 1.22 -25.00
CA ILE A 257 -22.78 0.94 -26.42
C ILE A 257 -24.12 0.22 -26.56
N ILE A 258 -25.09 0.87 -27.18
CA ILE A 258 -26.43 0.30 -27.38
C ILE A 258 -26.63 0.02 -28.87
N PRO A 259 -26.87 -1.22 -29.29
CA PRO A 259 -27.16 -1.53 -30.68
C PRO A 259 -28.49 -0.90 -31.10
N LEU A 260 -28.49 -0.23 -32.25
CA LEU A 260 -29.71 0.35 -32.84
C LEU A 260 -30.56 -0.76 -33.47
N LEU A 261 -31.86 -0.76 -33.22
CA LEU A 261 -32.82 -1.67 -33.89
C LEU A 261 -32.81 -1.48 -35.41
N LYS A 262 -32.64 -0.24 -35.87
CA LYS A 262 -32.50 0.12 -37.28
C LYS A 262 -31.26 0.99 -37.47
N PRO A 263 -30.29 0.57 -38.31
CA PRO A 263 -29.11 1.38 -38.59
C PRO A 263 -29.49 2.74 -39.19
N HIS A 264 -28.85 3.80 -38.71
CA HIS A 264 -29.08 5.15 -39.21
C HIS A 264 -27.97 5.54 -40.18
N THR A 265 -28.33 5.86 -41.42
CA THR A 265 -27.37 6.32 -42.43
C THR A 265 -27.51 7.82 -42.62
N TYR A 266 -26.42 8.56 -42.43
CA TYR A 266 -26.36 9.99 -42.66
C TYR A 266 -25.23 10.32 -43.63
N SER A 267 -25.37 11.46 -44.28
CA SER A 267 -24.40 11.98 -45.23
C SER A 267 -23.67 13.18 -44.64
N TYR A 268 -22.36 13.24 -44.79
CA TYR A 268 -21.53 14.36 -44.31
C TYR A 268 -20.50 14.78 -45.37
N GLN A 269 -20.00 15.99 -45.24
CA GLN A 269 -18.91 16.53 -46.04
C GLN A 269 -17.66 16.64 -45.18
N ASP A 270 -16.51 16.18 -45.68
CA ASP A 270 -15.25 16.27 -44.95
C ASP A 270 -14.69 17.69 -45.05
N ILE A 271 -14.98 18.51 -44.03
CA ILE A 271 -14.52 19.89 -43.92
C ILE A 271 -12.99 20.02 -43.77
N PHE A 272 -12.30 18.96 -43.34
CA PHE A 272 -10.85 18.96 -43.10
C PHE A 272 -10.05 18.48 -44.32
N ALA A 273 -10.72 17.97 -45.37
CA ALA A 273 -10.03 17.51 -46.58
C ALA A 273 -9.17 18.61 -47.23
N ARG A 274 -8.03 18.24 -47.82
CA ARG A 274 -7.01 19.19 -48.28
C ARG A 274 -7.46 20.03 -49.49
N THR A 275 -8.33 19.49 -50.35
CA THR A 275 -8.76 20.15 -51.59
C THR A 275 -10.26 20.49 -51.59
N LYS A 276 -10.62 21.62 -52.23
CA LYS A 276 -12.01 22.10 -52.32
C LYS A 276 -12.95 21.07 -52.97
N LYS A 277 -12.44 20.29 -53.93
CA LYS A 277 -13.18 19.21 -54.60
C LYS A 277 -13.46 18.02 -53.68
N GLN A 278 -12.53 17.70 -52.77
CA GLN A 278 -12.73 16.64 -51.78
C GLN A 278 -13.70 17.07 -50.66
N ARG A 279 -13.63 18.33 -50.21
CA ARG A 279 -14.59 18.86 -49.22
C ARG A 279 -16.03 18.85 -49.71
N ALA A 280 -16.24 19.06 -51.02
CA ALA A 280 -17.57 19.04 -51.63
C ALA A 280 -18.12 17.61 -51.86
N LYS A 281 -17.32 16.56 -51.66
CA LYS A 281 -17.77 15.17 -51.84
C LYS A 281 -18.62 14.75 -50.64
N LEU A 282 -19.83 14.25 -50.92
CA LEU A 282 -20.69 13.65 -49.90
C LEU A 282 -20.20 12.24 -49.56
N HIS A 283 -19.91 12.04 -48.28
CA HIS A 283 -19.59 10.76 -47.68
C HIS A 283 -20.82 10.25 -46.93
N PHE A 284 -21.07 8.94 -46.98
CA PHE A 284 -22.16 8.31 -46.24
C PHE A 284 -21.57 7.44 -45.15
N LYS A 285 -22.12 7.54 -43.94
CA LYS A 285 -21.76 6.70 -42.81
C LYS A 285 -23.02 6.10 -42.22
N THR A 286 -22.94 4.81 -41.92
CA THR A 286 -24.03 4.07 -41.27
C THR A 286 -23.65 3.80 -39.83
N ASP A 287 -24.38 4.40 -38.90
CA ASP A 287 -24.24 4.13 -37.47
C ASP A 287 -25.16 2.97 -37.09
N LYS A 288 -24.57 1.96 -36.46
CA LYS A 288 -25.25 0.76 -35.97
C LYS A 288 -25.45 0.77 -34.46
N VAL A 289 -24.83 1.72 -33.77
CA VAL A 289 -24.81 1.81 -32.31
C VAL A 289 -25.07 3.25 -31.88
N LYS A 290 -25.73 3.41 -30.73
CA LYS A 290 -25.90 4.67 -30.03
C LYS A 290 -25.11 4.60 -28.74
N GLU A 291 -24.41 5.68 -28.43
CA GLU A 291 -23.61 5.78 -27.21
C GLU A 291 -24.29 6.74 -26.23
N ILE A 292 -24.44 6.30 -24.98
CA ILE A 292 -25.06 7.10 -23.91
C ILE A 292 -24.13 7.11 -22.71
N GLU A 293 -23.94 8.27 -22.12
CA GLU A 293 -23.14 8.42 -20.92
C GLU A 293 -23.85 7.82 -19.71
N ILE A 294 -23.19 6.89 -19.03
CA ILE A 294 -23.75 6.17 -17.86
C ILE A 294 -22.98 6.49 -16.58
N PHE A 295 -21.74 6.93 -16.73
CA PHE A 295 -20.89 7.23 -15.58
C PHE A 295 -19.90 8.32 -15.96
N GLN A 296 -19.82 9.32 -15.10
CA GLN A 296 -18.81 10.36 -15.17
C GLN A 296 -18.36 10.70 -13.76
N MET A 297 -17.06 10.89 -13.59
CA MET A 297 -16.49 11.30 -12.32
C MET A 297 -15.28 12.23 -12.49
N THR A 298 -15.07 13.04 -11.46
CA THR A 298 -13.87 13.86 -11.23
C THR A 298 -13.50 13.73 -9.75
N HIS A 299 -12.28 14.06 -9.36
CA HIS A 299 -11.96 14.13 -7.93
C HIS A 299 -12.27 15.52 -7.37
N ASP A 300 -12.49 15.59 -6.06
CA ASP A 300 -13.08 16.74 -5.37
C ASP A 300 -12.31 18.05 -5.60
N GLN A 301 -10.99 17.97 -5.64
CA GLN A 301 -10.12 19.12 -5.87
C GLN A 301 -10.20 19.69 -7.30
N GLU A 302 -10.40 18.86 -8.34
CA GLU A 302 -10.47 19.34 -9.73
C GLU A 302 -11.87 19.84 -10.09
N ASN A 303 -12.91 19.16 -9.60
CA ASN A 303 -14.31 19.54 -9.80
C ASN A 303 -14.62 19.94 -11.25
N TYR A 304 -14.21 19.10 -12.19
CA TYR A 304 -14.19 19.44 -13.62
C TYR A 304 -15.59 19.58 -14.22
N LYS A 305 -15.95 20.79 -14.67
CA LYS A 305 -17.04 21.08 -15.63
C LYS A 305 -18.33 20.26 -15.47
N GLY A 306 -18.89 20.19 -14.26
CA GLY A 306 -20.17 19.51 -14.00
C GLY A 306 -20.11 17.98 -13.95
N TYR A 307 -18.91 17.40 -13.97
CA TYR A 307 -18.70 15.99 -13.64
C TYR A 307 -18.97 15.78 -12.15
N THR A 308 -19.46 14.59 -11.79
CA THR A 308 -19.74 14.25 -10.41
C THR A 308 -18.43 14.07 -9.64
N ALA A 309 -18.20 14.87 -8.60
CA ALA A 309 -17.04 14.71 -7.73
C ALA A 309 -17.17 13.43 -6.89
N ILE A 310 -16.25 12.49 -7.06
CA ILE A 310 -16.17 11.30 -6.22
C ILE A 310 -15.60 11.70 -4.86
N LYS A 311 -16.39 11.54 -3.80
CA LYS A 311 -15.95 11.86 -2.45
C LYS A 311 -15.06 10.74 -1.91
N GLY A 312 -14.12 11.11 -1.04
CA GLY A 312 -13.43 10.13 -0.20
C GLY A 312 -14.42 9.44 0.73
N PHE A 313 -14.15 8.20 1.09
CA PHE A 313 -14.96 7.46 2.05
C PHE A 313 -14.40 7.64 3.45
N LYS A 314 -15.30 7.73 4.42
CA LYS A 314 -15.01 7.80 5.85
C LYS A 314 -15.76 6.68 6.53
N ALA A 315 -15.08 5.96 7.41
CA ALA A 315 -15.64 4.86 8.16
C ALA A 315 -15.17 4.89 9.61
N ASN A 316 -15.84 4.12 10.47
CA ASN A 316 -15.48 4.05 11.89
C ASN A 316 -14.25 3.16 12.13
N ASN A 317 -13.96 2.25 11.19
CA ASN A 317 -12.83 1.33 11.22
C ASN A 317 -12.45 0.88 9.80
N GLU A 318 -11.29 0.23 9.68
CA GLU A 318 -10.75 -0.22 8.40
C GLU A 318 -11.59 -1.31 7.71
N TRP A 319 -12.29 -2.17 8.45
CA TRP A 319 -13.13 -3.23 7.86
C TRP A 319 -14.36 -2.65 7.17
N GLU A 320 -15.03 -1.71 7.82
CA GLU A 320 -16.17 -0.98 7.26
C GLU A 320 -15.73 -0.19 6.03
N LEU A 321 -14.55 0.46 6.07
CA LEU A 321 -14.01 1.19 4.92
C LEU A 321 -13.79 0.25 3.72
N LYS A 322 -13.19 -0.92 3.98
CA LYS A 322 -12.95 -1.93 2.95
C LYS A 322 -14.25 -2.40 2.32
N GLU A 323 -15.24 -2.75 3.14
CA GLU A 323 -16.55 -3.18 2.68
C GLU A 323 -17.24 -2.10 1.83
N MET A 324 -17.18 -0.83 2.25
CA MET A 324 -17.73 0.29 1.49
C MET A 324 -17.07 0.43 0.11
N ILE A 325 -15.75 0.31 0.03
CA ILE A 325 -15.01 0.39 -1.24
C ILE A 325 -15.38 -0.79 -2.14
N ASP A 326 -15.35 -2.02 -1.61
CA ASP A 326 -15.64 -3.24 -2.38
C ASP A 326 -17.08 -3.25 -2.91
N ASN A 327 -18.05 -2.85 -2.07
CA ASN A 327 -19.45 -2.73 -2.47
C ASN A 327 -19.65 -1.65 -3.54
N PHE A 328 -18.95 -0.51 -3.42
CA PHE A 328 -19.04 0.55 -4.43
C PHE A 328 -18.49 0.10 -5.78
N LEU A 329 -17.32 -0.54 -5.80
CA LEU A 329 -16.69 -1.02 -7.03
C LEU A 329 -17.54 -2.09 -7.72
N THR A 330 -18.09 -3.03 -6.94
CA THR A 330 -18.98 -4.09 -7.45
C THR A 330 -20.25 -3.48 -8.06
N THR A 331 -20.93 -2.61 -7.32
CA THR A 331 -22.18 -1.96 -7.79
C THR A 331 -21.94 -1.11 -9.05
N LEU A 332 -20.78 -0.44 -9.13
CA LEU A 332 -20.41 0.35 -10.30
C LEU A 332 -20.23 -0.56 -11.53
N MET A 333 -19.52 -1.67 -11.39
CA MET A 333 -19.31 -2.60 -12.50
C MET A 333 -20.62 -3.27 -12.93
N ASP A 334 -21.49 -3.65 -11.99
CA ASP A 334 -22.82 -4.18 -12.29
C ASP A 334 -23.65 -3.18 -13.13
N THR A 335 -23.58 -1.89 -12.78
CA THR A 335 -24.24 -0.82 -13.54
C THR A 335 -23.64 -0.65 -14.94
N ILE A 336 -22.30 -0.71 -15.05
CA ILE A 336 -21.58 -0.61 -16.32
C ILE A 336 -21.87 -1.82 -17.23
N HIS A 337 -22.04 -3.02 -16.68
CA HIS A 337 -22.30 -4.24 -17.44
C HIS A 337 -23.77 -4.58 -17.64
N ALA A 338 -24.72 -3.93 -16.95
CA ALA A 338 -26.16 -4.19 -17.11
C ALA A 338 -26.63 -4.02 -18.58
N PRO A 339 -27.21 -5.03 -19.26
CA PRO A 339 -27.51 -4.92 -20.68
C PRO A 339 -28.66 -3.92 -20.95
N ILE A 340 -28.40 -2.88 -21.76
CA ILE A 340 -29.42 -1.91 -22.16
C ILE A 340 -29.78 -2.13 -23.63
N GLU A 341 -31.06 -2.43 -23.88
CA GLU A 341 -31.59 -2.62 -25.22
C GLU A 341 -32.63 -1.56 -25.56
N GLN A 342 -32.72 -1.22 -26.84
CA GLN A 342 -33.82 -0.39 -27.33
C GLN A 342 -35.13 -1.17 -27.27
N CYS A 343 -36.17 -0.54 -26.74
CA CYS A 343 -37.48 -1.17 -26.65
C CYS A 343 -38.07 -1.35 -28.06
N SER A 344 -38.35 -2.61 -28.41
CA SER A 344 -38.94 -3.01 -29.68
C SER A 344 -40.37 -2.49 -29.84
N CYS A 345 -41.13 -2.37 -28.74
CA CYS A 345 -42.53 -1.93 -28.73
C CYS A 345 -42.70 -0.44 -29.07
N CYS A 346 -41.70 0.42 -28.78
CA CYS A 346 -41.76 1.86 -29.06
C CYS A 346 -40.92 2.27 -30.28
N GLY A 347 -40.48 1.30 -31.10
CA GLY A 347 -39.67 1.57 -32.29
C GLY A 347 -38.29 2.17 -31.98
N GLY A 348 -37.76 1.93 -30.77
CA GLY A 348 -36.44 2.42 -30.34
C GLY A 348 -36.39 3.84 -29.78
N THR A 349 -37.54 4.43 -29.43
CA THR A 349 -37.61 5.74 -28.75
C THR A 349 -37.30 5.67 -27.25
N GLY A 350 -37.45 4.50 -26.63
CA GLY A 350 -37.15 4.22 -25.23
C GLY A 350 -36.28 2.98 -25.07
N TYR A 351 -35.81 2.74 -23.84
CA TYR A 351 -34.95 1.62 -23.47
C TYR A 351 -35.70 0.64 -22.57
N THR A 352 -35.30 -0.63 -22.59
CA THR A 352 -35.92 -1.69 -21.76
C THR A 352 -35.55 -1.58 -20.27
N GLN A 353 -34.53 -0.80 -19.94
CA GLN A 353 -34.08 -0.53 -18.58
C GLN A 353 -33.91 0.99 -18.37
N ASP A 354 -34.14 1.44 -17.14
CA ASP A 354 -33.91 2.83 -16.75
C ASP A 354 -32.42 3.17 -16.85
N ILE A 355 -32.11 4.24 -17.57
CA ILE A 355 -30.78 4.86 -17.57
C ILE A 355 -30.78 5.80 -16.37
N LYS A 356 -30.28 5.34 -15.23
CA LYS A 356 -30.12 6.16 -14.02
C LYS A 356 -28.76 6.83 -13.98
#